data_AF-A0A428SQS7-F1
#
_entry.id   AF-A0A428SQS7-F1
#
_cell.length_a   1.000
_cell.length_b   1.000
_cell.length_c   1.000
_cell.angle_alpha   90.00
_cell.angle_beta   90.00
_cell.angle_gamma   90.00
#
_symmetry.space_group_name_H-M   'P 1'
#
loop_
_entity.id
_entity.type
_entity.pdbx_description
1 polymer ?
#
loop_
_entity_poly.entity_id
_entity_poly.type
_entity_poly.pdbx_seq_one_letter_code
_entity_poly.pdbx_strand_id
1 'polypeptide(L)'
;MEYLPLPDTPTLATSTILNLDYASPSELRWWRAIVAPGRGWSITKSKISPWATVVQDIDVSIASDHECNQRPPTARQAAHYLSRFCEAYDLGSQCSAAFAAALTIPLHASINSFKPIQIELPKPSFTTYYGFSKPPLRLPNEFDLLGYYMTLSMCPWVLGPSLCSVFWSPDVPCNRAGAWIQPIADMLEPIIQDNDMELLASVMSFSPMSPLWLGLAICGRRTAINWILRSLTKLHDYPLSRPNINAAVWTGMAQSFMDLGPSGPSADGTVPRADVWRMRHDFSHLYSDETFSYTPPYGWPPFGRMRPEDIELEIRGHLACSHEWKYSHWTWSYSGETDAGLFSKGMRVHHSDQDLTAVETEENLEIRDVEAALEISHRATEATFWWCSDQVEKGFGGTIVPHRFGHDEAVKDKKVEVKEARFFEAWFETTKYTRPRLSMKA
;
A
#
# COMPACT_ATOMS: atom_id res chain seq x y z
N MET A 1 0.54 9.05 -25.72
CA MET A 1 -0.65 8.16 -25.69
C MET A 1 -1.34 8.32 -27.01
N GLU A 2 -1.70 7.22 -27.63
CA GLU A 2 -2.41 7.15 -28.89
C GLU A 2 -3.68 6.32 -28.70
N TYR A 3 -4.70 6.74 -29.43
CA TYR A 3 -5.99 6.08 -29.49
C TYR A 3 -5.87 4.81 -30.33
N LEU A 4 -6.43 3.70 -29.85
CA LEU A 4 -6.53 2.48 -30.64
C LEU A 4 -7.90 2.42 -31.33
N PRO A 5 -7.98 1.99 -32.60
CA PRO A 5 -9.26 1.78 -33.27
C PRO A 5 -10.14 0.86 -32.42
N LEU A 6 -11.43 1.19 -32.30
CA LEU A 6 -12.39 0.31 -31.63
C LEU A 6 -12.47 -1.00 -32.42
N PRO A 7 -12.43 -2.17 -31.77
CA PRO A 7 -12.73 -3.42 -32.45
C PRO A 7 -14.17 -3.39 -32.96
N ASP A 8 -14.40 -3.96 -34.15
CA ASP A 8 -15.75 -4.12 -34.71
C ASP A 8 -16.58 -4.97 -33.75
N THR A 9 -17.57 -4.35 -33.08
CA THR A 9 -18.46 -5.02 -32.13
C THR A 9 -19.44 -5.94 -32.85
N PRO A 10 -19.49 -7.25 -32.54
CA PRO A 10 -20.61 -8.08 -32.92
C PRO A 10 -21.85 -7.65 -32.12
N THR A 11 -22.90 -7.27 -32.83
CA THR A 11 -24.20 -6.95 -32.25
C THR A 11 -24.85 -8.24 -31.77
N LEU A 12 -24.87 -8.50 -30.45
CA LEU A 12 -26.03 -8.99 -29.68
C LEU A 12 -25.65 -9.36 -28.22
N ALA A 13 -26.01 -8.48 -27.30
CA ALA A 13 -26.59 -8.70 -25.97
C ALA A 13 -27.01 -7.32 -25.44
N THR A 14 -27.92 -7.24 -24.47
CA THR A 14 -28.56 -6.00 -23.99
C THR A 14 -27.59 -5.04 -23.30
N SER A 15 -26.78 -4.33 -24.08
CA SER A 15 -25.86 -3.32 -23.56
C SER A 15 -26.61 -2.17 -22.90
N THR A 16 -26.17 -1.80 -21.70
CA THR A 16 -26.66 -0.60 -21.04
C THR A 16 -26.09 0.62 -21.76
N ILE A 17 -26.96 1.34 -22.45
CA ILE A 17 -26.60 2.56 -23.18
C ILE A 17 -26.65 3.73 -22.21
N LEU A 18 -25.49 4.34 -21.95
CA LEU A 18 -25.38 5.55 -21.13
C LEU A 18 -25.67 6.79 -21.98
N ASN A 19 -26.60 7.61 -21.51
CA ASN A 19 -26.86 8.95 -22.05
C ASN A 19 -25.86 9.94 -21.43
N LEU A 20 -25.11 10.63 -22.29
CA LEU A 20 -24.17 11.69 -21.92
C LEU A 20 -24.40 12.93 -22.79
N ASP A 21 -25.65 13.33 -23.03
CA ASP A 21 -26.01 14.45 -23.93
C ASP A 21 -25.39 15.80 -23.52
N TYR A 22 -25.02 15.94 -22.24
CA TYR A 22 -24.32 17.11 -21.71
C TYR A 22 -22.83 17.17 -22.10
N ALA A 23 -22.26 16.05 -22.57
CA ALA A 23 -20.84 15.88 -22.76
C ALA A 23 -20.41 16.45 -24.11
N SER A 24 -19.21 17.03 -24.15
CA SER A 24 -18.63 17.49 -25.41
C SER A 24 -18.26 16.29 -26.29
N PRO A 25 -18.09 16.48 -27.62
CA PRO A 25 -17.60 15.40 -28.49
C PRO A 25 -16.27 14.79 -28.03
N SER A 26 -15.41 15.58 -27.37
CA SER A 26 -14.13 15.12 -26.82
C SER A 26 -14.30 14.24 -25.59
N GLU A 27 -15.23 14.59 -24.71
CA GLU A 27 -15.60 13.82 -23.52
C GLU A 27 -16.30 12.50 -23.90
N LEU A 28 -17.26 12.54 -24.83
CA LEU A 28 -17.93 11.35 -25.35
C LEU A 28 -16.95 10.33 -25.93
N ARG A 29 -15.97 10.81 -26.71
CA ARG A 29 -14.91 9.96 -27.26
C ARG A 29 -14.04 9.34 -26.17
N TRP A 30 -13.70 10.13 -25.15
CA TRP A 30 -12.91 9.64 -24.03
C TRP A 30 -13.65 8.53 -23.26
N TRP A 31 -14.95 8.71 -22.98
CA TRP A 31 -15.78 7.69 -22.35
C TRP A 31 -15.92 6.42 -23.20
N ARG A 32 -16.12 6.55 -24.52
CA ARG A 32 -16.14 5.40 -25.44
C ARG A 32 -14.86 4.59 -25.37
N ALA A 33 -13.71 5.24 -25.26
CA ALA A 33 -12.44 4.54 -25.10
C ALA A 33 -12.34 3.78 -23.76
N ILE A 34 -12.89 4.33 -22.67
CA ILE A 34 -12.86 3.68 -21.36
C ILE A 34 -13.71 2.41 -21.33
N VAL A 35 -14.92 2.46 -21.90
CA VAL A 35 -15.86 1.31 -21.88
C VAL A 35 -15.55 0.27 -22.96
N ALA A 36 -14.71 0.61 -23.93
CA ALA A 36 -14.33 -0.31 -25.00
C ALA A 36 -13.61 -1.56 -24.46
N PRO A 37 -13.95 -2.76 -24.94
CA PRO A 37 -13.24 -3.97 -24.55
C PRO A 37 -11.77 -3.90 -24.98
N GLY A 38 -10.88 -4.38 -24.12
CA GLY A 38 -9.44 -4.41 -24.36
C GLY A 38 -8.71 -3.16 -23.83
N ARG A 39 -8.05 -2.42 -24.72
CA ARG A 39 -7.28 -1.20 -24.41
C ARG A 39 -7.79 -0.05 -25.24
N GLY A 40 -8.59 0.84 -24.66
CA GLY A 40 -9.05 2.04 -25.38
C GLY A 40 -7.96 3.10 -25.59
N TRP A 41 -6.97 3.15 -24.71
CA TRP A 41 -5.82 4.03 -24.82
C TRP A 41 -4.53 3.23 -24.65
N SER A 42 -3.53 3.56 -25.46
CA SER A 42 -2.19 2.99 -25.32
C SER A 42 -1.14 4.08 -25.25
N ILE A 43 -0.05 3.82 -24.56
CA ILE A 43 1.12 4.70 -24.62
C ILE A 43 1.93 4.28 -25.85
N THR A 44 2.24 5.22 -26.74
CA THR A 44 3.16 4.96 -27.84
C THR A 44 4.57 4.81 -27.29
N LYS A 45 5.31 3.84 -27.85
CA LYS A 45 6.60 3.32 -27.34
C LYS A 45 6.40 2.37 -26.16
N SER A 46 7.33 1.43 -25.99
CA SER A 46 7.37 0.28 -25.06
C SER A 46 7.23 0.58 -23.54
N LYS A 47 6.73 1.76 -23.17
CA LYS A 47 6.45 2.15 -21.79
C LYS A 47 5.01 1.80 -21.48
N ILE A 48 4.79 1.06 -20.41
CA ILE A 48 3.47 0.70 -19.91
C ILE A 48 3.30 1.39 -18.56
N SER A 49 2.10 1.92 -18.33
CA SER A 49 1.73 2.55 -17.07
C SER A 49 1.56 1.49 -15.96
N PRO A 50 1.97 1.74 -14.70
CA PRO A 50 1.66 0.86 -13.57
C PRO A 50 0.15 0.59 -13.41
N TRP A 51 -0.68 1.53 -13.85
CA TRP A 51 -2.14 1.44 -13.86
C TRP A 51 -2.72 0.96 -15.20
N ALA A 52 -1.90 0.43 -16.11
CA ALA A 52 -2.39 -0.06 -17.39
C ALA A 52 -3.25 -1.31 -17.16
N THR A 53 -4.55 -1.16 -17.37
CA THR A 53 -5.51 -2.26 -17.28
C THR A 53 -5.99 -2.69 -18.66
N VAL A 54 -6.46 -3.93 -18.74
CA VAL A 54 -7.20 -4.46 -19.88
C VAL A 54 -8.58 -4.78 -19.36
N VAL A 55 -9.60 -4.11 -19.89
CA VAL A 55 -10.98 -4.24 -19.43
C VAL A 55 -11.67 -5.29 -20.28
N GLN A 56 -12.30 -6.28 -19.64
CA GLN A 56 -13.21 -7.20 -20.32
C GLN A 56 -14.48 -6.43 -20.72
N ASP A 57 -15.27 -6.96 -21.64
CA ASP A 57 -16.55 -6.33 -21.97
C ASP A 57 -17.42 -6.18 -20.71
N ILE A 58 -17.74 -4.93 -20.37
CA ILE A 58 -18.56 -4.56 -19.20
C ILE A 58 -20.02 -4.35 -19.57
N ASP A 59 -20.43 -4.62 -20.81
CA ASP A 59 -21.81 -4.51 -21.31
C ASP A 59 -22.36 -3.06 -21.24
N VAL A 60 -21.47 -2.07 -21.36
CA VAL A 60 -21.79 -0.64 -21.33
C VAL A 60 -21.38 0.02 -22.65
N SER A 61 -22.29 0.80 -23.23
CA SER A 61 -22.03 1.57 -24.44
C SER A 61 -22.41 3.04 -24.24
N ILE A 62 -21.71 3.93 -24.95
CA ILE A 62 -21.98 5.38 -24.92
C ILE A 62 -22.71 5.76 -26.20
N ALA A 63 -23.90 6.33 -26.10
CA ALA A 63 -24.64 6.83 -27.25
C ALA A 63 -23.91 8.03 -27.89
N SER A 64 -23.39 7.90 -29.12
CA SER A 64 -22.96 9.05 -29.94
C SER A 64 -22.52 8.66 -31.36
N ASP A 65 -22.88 9.50 -32.34
CA ASP A 65 -22.61 9.30 -33.78
C ASP A 65 -21.29 9.92 -34.28
N HIS A 66 -20.48 10.51 -33.40
CA HIS A 66 -19.32 11.30 -33.80
C HIS A 66 -17.99 10.55 -33.61
N GLU A 67 -17.28 10.24 -34.69
CA GLU A 67 -15.87 9.85 -34.68
C GLU A 67 -15.00 11.10 -34.70
N CYS A 68 -14.21 11.34 -33.65
CA CYS A 68 -13.27 12.47 -33.62
C CYS A 68 -11.87 11.98 -33.23
N ASN A 69 -10.87 12.28 -34.08
CA ASN A 69 -9.46 12.04 -33.79
C ASN A 69 -8.96 13.13 -32.84
N GLN A 70 -9.00 12.87 -31.53
CA GLN A 70 -8.56 13.82 -30.52
C GLN A 70 -7.52 13.25 -29.58
N ARG A 71 -6.74 14.15 -28.97
CA ARG A 71 -5.78 13.83 -27.91
C ARG A 71 -6.53 13.43 -26.63
N PRO A 72 -5.94 12.55 -25.80
CA PRO A 72 -6.53 12.26 -24.49
C PRO A 72 -6.61 13.55 -23.65
N PRO A 73 -7.61 13.66 -22.75
CA PRO A 73 -7.73 14.82 -21.87
C PRO A 73 -6.53 14.91 -20.91
N THR A 74 -6.28 16.11 -20.40
CA THR A 74 -5.37 16.28 -19.25
C THR A 74 -5.97 15.62 -18.00
N ALA A 75 -5.15 15.32 -17.00
CA ALA A 75 -5.62 14.72 -15.75
C ALA A 75 -6.74 15.54 -15.07
N ARG A 76 -6.61 16.87 -15.07
CA ARG A 76 -7.64 17.78 -14.54
C ARG A 76 -8.93 17.72 -15.36
N GLN A 77 -8.84 17.65 -16.68
CA GLN A 77 -10.02 17.51 -17.54
C GLN A 77 -10.72 16.16 -17.33
N ALA A 78 -9.95 15.07 -17.24
CA ALA A 78 -10.49 13.74 -16.95
C ALA A 78 -11.20 13.69 -15.59
N ALA A 79 -10.63 14.33 -14.56
CA ALA A 79 -11.25 14.45 -13.25
C ALA A 79 -12.59 15.22 -13.33
N HIS A 80 -12.66 16.30 -14.11
CA HIS A 80 -13.92 17.02 -14.34
C HIS A 80 -14.96 16.16 -15.04
N TYR A 81 -14.57 15.39 -16.07
CA TYR A 81 -15.48 14.47 -16.75
C TYR A 81 -16.03 13.40 -15.78
N LEU A 82 -15.18 12.82 -14.93
CA LEU A 82 -15.58 11.87 -13.89
C LEU A 82 -16.56 12.47 -12.88
N SER A 83 -16.27 13.68 -12.39
CA SER A 83 -17.12 14.38 -11.43
C SER A 83 -18.50 14.68 -12.02
N ARG A 84 -18.57 15.16 -13.27
CA ARG A 84 -19.83 15.42 -13.97
C ARG A 84 -20.63 14.13 -14.19
N PHE A 85 -19.95 13.04 -14.54
CA PHE A 85 -20.59 11.74 -14.70
C PHE A 85 -21.23 11.25 -13.40
N CYS A 86 -20.50 11.36 -12.28
CA CYS A 86 -21.03 10.97 -10.98
C CYS A 86 -22.24 11.83 -10.57
N GLU A 87 -22.24 13.12 -10.87
CA GLU A 87 -23.38 14.00 -10.59
C GLU A 87 -24.60 13.71 -11.49
N ALA A 88 -24.38 13.45 -12.78
CA ALA A 88 -25.47 13.16 -13.73
C ALA A 88 -26.27 11.89 -13.39
N TYR A 89 -25.60 10.90 -12.79
CA TYR A 89 -26.15 9.60 -12.43
C TYR A 89 -26.35 9.43 -10.91
N ASP A 90 -26.16 10.49 -10.11
CA ASP A 90 -26.27 10.48 -8.64
C ASP A 90 -25.46 9.35 -7.98
N LEU A 91 -24.20 9.21 -8.41
CA LEU A 91 -23.29 8.17 -7.91
C LEU A 91 -22.62 8.55 -6.59
N GLY A 92 -23.00 9.68 -5.98
CA GLY A 92 -22.47 10.13 -4.69
C GLY A 92 -20.94 10.14 -4.63
N SER A 93 -20.38 9.44 -3.64
CA SER A 93 -18.93 9.35 -3.39
C SER A 93 -18.20 8.29 -4.22
N GLN A 94 -18.85 7.67 -5.22
CA GLN A 94 -18.22 6.66 -6.07
C GLN A 94 -16.99 7.19 -6.83
N CYS A 95 -16.94 8.50 -7.11
CA CYS A 95 -15.74 9.12 -7.72
C CYS A 95 -14.50 8.93 -6.84
N SER A 96 -14.63 9.25 -5.55
CA SER A 96 -13.57 9.10 -4.54
C SER A 96 -13.23 7.63 -4.28
N ALA A 97 -14.25 6.77 -4.21
CA ALA A 97 -14.07 5.33 -4.01
C ALA A 97 -13.34 4.68 -5.19
N ALA A 98 -13.72 5.02 -6.43
CA ALA A 98 -13.04 4.58 -7.65
C ALA A 98 -11.61 5.12 -7.73
N PHE A 99 -11.38 6.36 -7.29
CA PHE A 99 -10.03 6.90 -7.20
C PHE A 99 -9.18 6.10 -6.21
N ALA A 100 -9.68 5.80 -5.02
CA ALA A 100 -8.97 4.98 -4.06
C ALA A 100 -8.69 3.56 -4.58
N ALA A 101 -9.64 2.94 -5.29
CA ALA A 101 -9.44 1.66 -5.97
C ALA A 101 -8.34 1.75 -7.05
N ALA A 102 -8.30 2.84 -7.82
CA ALA A 102 -7.22 3.04 -8.80
C ALA A 102 -5.83 3.13 -8.12
N LEU A 103 -5.74 3.73 -6.94
CA LEU A 103 -4.50 3.82 -6.16
C LEU A 103 -4.02 2.46 -5.63
N THR A 104 -4.90 1.47 -5.45
CA THR A 104 -4.48 0.14 -4.99
C THR A 104 -4.04 -0.79 -6.12
N ILE A 105 -4.34 -0.47 -7.39
CA ILE A 105 -3.98 -1.32 -8.55
C ILE A 105 -2.48 -1.68 -8.59
N PRO A 106 -1.53 -0.73 -8.41
CA PRO A 106 -0.11 -1.09 -8.43
C PRO A 106 0.29 -2.01 -7.27
N LEU A 107 -0.34 -1.87 -6.10
CA LEU A 107 -0.15 -2.79 -4.97
C LEU A 107 -0.59 -4.20 -5.34
N HIS A 108 -1.76 -4.35 -5.97
CA HIS A 108 -2.21 -5.65 -6.50
C HIS A 108 -1.19 -6.24 -7.48
N ALA A 109 -0.68 -5.44 -8.43
CA ALA A 109 0.30 -5.89 -9.43
C ALA A 109 1.65 -6.29 -8.82
N SER A 110 2.08 -5.62 -7.75
CA SER A 110 3.40 -5.82 -7.13
C SER A 110 3.59 -7.18 -6.45
N ILE A 111 2.50 -7.88 -6.15
CA ILE A 111 2.55 -9.20 -5.50
C ILE A 111 3.08 -10.28 -6.45
N ASN A 112 3.00 -10.04 -7.77
CA ASN A 112 3.55 -10.94 -8.77
C ASN A 112 4.18 -10.15 -9.92
N SER A 113 5.45 -9.77 -9.74
CA SER A 113 6.21 -8.87 -10.62
C SER A 113 6.32 -9.29 -12.10
N PHE A 114 5.84 -10.49 -12.47
CA PHE A 114 6.00 -11.07 -13.80
C PHE A 114 4.69 -11.54 -14.45
N LYS A 115 3.54 -11.36 -13.80
CA LYS A 115 2.25 -11.79 -14.37
C LYS A 115 1.18 -10.70 -14.23
N PRO A 116 0.39 -10.45 -15.30
CA PRO A 116 -0.78 -9.59 -15.16
C PRO A 116 -1.69 -10.19 -14.09
N ILE A 117 -2.10 -9.34 -13.16
CA ILE A 117 -3.06 -9.70 -12.13
C ILE A 117 -4.45 -9.30 -12.60
N GLN A 118 -5.41 -10.20 -12.37
CA GLN A 118 -6.81 -9.92 -12.58
C GLN A 118 -7.38 -9.37 -11.28
N ILE A 119 -7.98 -8.19 -11.37
CA ILE A 119 -8.82 -7.60 -10.32
C ILE A 119 -10.29 -7.86 -10.67
N GLU A 120 -11.12 -7.96 -9.65
CA GLU A 120 -12.57 -8.10 -9.80
C GLU A 120 -13.20 -6.77 -9.42
N LEU A 121 -14.05 -6.22 -10.28
CA LEU A 121 -14.75 -4.97 -10.01
C LEU A 121 -16.25 -5.25 -9.87
N PRO A 122 -16.97 -4.48 -9.05
CA PRO A 122 -18.42 -4.57 -8.95
C PRO A 122 -19.07 -4.39 -10.33
N LYS A 123 -20.13 -5.15 -10.60
CA LYS A 123 -20.89 -4.98 -11.84
C LYS A 123 -21.55 -3.59 -11.83
N PRO A 124 -21.38 -2.78 -12.89
CA PRO A 124 -22.01 -1.48 -12.94
C PRO A 124 -23.54 -1.62 -12.97
N SER A 125 -24.22 -0.72 -12.26
CA SER A 125 -25.67 -0.60 -12.24
C SER A 125 -26.04 0.86 -12.39
N PHE A 126 -26.83 1.18 -13.42
CA PHE A 126 -27.25 2.55 -13.71
C PHE A 126 -28.77 2.62 -13.66
N THR A 127 -29.32 2.89 -12.48
CA THR A 127 -30.77 2.92 -12.25
C THR A 127 -31.38 4.31 -12.40
N THR A 128 -30.57 5.36 -12.31
CA THR A 128 -31.05 6.72 -12.15
C THR A 128 -30.22 7.68 -13.01
N TYR A 129 -30.90 8.49 -13.82
CA TYR A 129 -30.30 9.56 -14.61
C TYR A 129 -31.09 10.85 -14.35
N TYR A 130 -30.43 11.84 -13.76
CA TYR A 130 -31.04 13.14 -13.47
C TYR A 130 -30.65 14.22 -14.50
N GLY A 131 -29.73 13.90 -15.41
CA GLY A 131 -29.15 14.88 -16.32
C GLY A 131 -28.29 15.92 -15.61
N PHE A 132 -27.86 16.94 -16.35
CA PHE A 132 -26.96 17.97 -15.83
C PHE A 132 -27.69 19.32 -15.74
N SER A 133 -28.18 19.69 -14.57
CA SER A 133 -28.96 20.93 -14.39
C SER A 133 -28.11 22.15 -13.94
N LYS A 134 -26.88 21.95 -13.45
CA LYS A 134 -25.94 23.01 -13.02
C LYS A 134 -24.48 22.61 -13.28
N PRO A 135 -23.53 23.55 -13.48
CA PRO A 135 -22.11 23.25 -13.57
C PRO A 135 -21.59 22.59 -12.27
N PRO A 136 -20.61 21.67 -12.35
CA PRO A 136 -20.17 20.89 -11.19
C PRO A 136 -19.63 21.80 -10.08
N LEU A 137 -20.06 21.53 -8.84
CA LEU A 137 -19.89 22.47 -7.72
C LEU A 137 -18.44 22.62 -7.23
N ARG A 138 -17.56 21.65 -7.53
CA ARG A 138 -16.08 21.64 -7.42
C ARG A 138 -15.60 20.20 -7.60
N LEU A 139 -14.34 20.02 -8.01
CA LEU A 139 -13.70 18.71 -7.95
C LEU A 139 -13.60 18.26 -6.49
N PRO A 140 -13.72 16.96 -6.19
CA PRO A 140 -13.33 16.43 -4.88
C PRO A 140 -11.89 16.86 -4.55
N ASN A 141 -11.66 17.27 -3.31
CA ASN A 141 -10.39 17.90 -2.88
C ASN A 141 -9.18 16.98 -3.12
N GLU A 142 -9.36 15.66 -3.11
CA GLU A 142 -8.30 14.69 -3.37
C GLU A 142 -7.70 14.80 -4.78
N PHE A 143 -8.45 15.32 -5.76
CA PHE A 143 -7.94 15.53 -7.11
C PHE A 143 -6.93 16.68 -7.21
N ASP A 144 -6.93 17.61 -6.24
CA ASP A 144 -5.91 18.65 -6.16
C ASP A 144 -4.53 18.06 -5.80
N LEU A 145 -4.51 16.90 -5.13
CA LEU A 145 -3.32 16.16 -4.72
C LEU A 145 -3.06 14.92 -5.60
N LEU A 146 -3.68 14.84 -6.78
CA LEU A 146 -3.62 13.67 -7.66
C LEU A 146 -2.18 13.19 -7.92
N GLY A 147 -1.25 14.11 -8.22
CA GLY A 147 0.15 13.76 -8.47
C GLY A 147 0.83 13.08 -7.29
N TYR A 148 0.53 13.54 -6.06
CA TYR A 148 1.04 12.94 -4.84
C TYR A 148 0.47 11.52 -4.64
N TYR A 149 -0.85 11.36 -4.71
CA TYR A 149 -1.46 10.04 -4.49
C TYR A 149 -1.03 9.02 -5.56
N MET A 150 -0.92 9.46 -6.81
CA MET A 150 -0.38 8.62 -7.89
C MET A 150 1.07 8.21 -7.58
N THR A 151 1.91 9.13 -7.10
CA THR A 151 3.27 8.79 -6.66
C THR A 151 3.26 7.77 -5.52
N LEU A 152 2.42 7.98 -4.50
CA LEU A 152 2.29 7.08 -3.36
C LEU A 152 1.93 5.66 -3.82
N SER A 153 0.96 5.52 -4.72
CA SER A 153 0.56 4.21 -5.26
C SER A 153 1.63 3.55 -6.14
N MET A 154 2.54 4.30 -6.76
CA MET A 154 3.69 3.73 -7.47
C MET A 154 4.72 3.10 -6.53
N CYS A 155 4.61 3.31 -5.22
CA CYS A 155 5.47 2.73 -4.21
C CYS A 155 4.68 1.73 -3.34
N PRO A 156 4.48 0.48 -3.78
CA PRO A 156 3.82 -0.56 -3.01
C PRO A 156 4.42 -0.78 -1.61
N TRP A 157 5.74 -0.58 -1.46
CA TRP A 157 6.49 -0.65 -0.21
C TRP A 157 6.18 0.49 0.77
N VAL A 158 5.45 1.52 0.31
CA VAL A 158 4.89 2.55 1.17
C VAL A 158 3.41 2.29 1.41
N LEU A 159 2.65 1.98 0.36
CA LEU A 159 1.20 1.81 0.47
C LEU A 159 0.80 0.57 1.30
N GLY A 160 1.47 -0.57 1.09
CA GLY A 160 1.19 -1.82 1.80
C GLY A 160 1.41 -1.72 3.31
N PRO A 161 2.58 -1.25 3.77
CA PRO A 161 2.83 -1.07 5.20
C PRO A 161 1.90 -0.03 5.84
N SER A 162 1.55 1.03 5.11
CA SER A 162 0.60 2.03 5.58
C SER A 162 -0.81 1.46 5.79
N LEU A 163 -1.27 0.58 4.88
CA LEU A 163 -2.52 -0.16 5.08
C LEU A 163 -2.46 -1.08 6.32
N CYS A 164 -1.33 -1.74 6.54
CA CYS A 164 -1.14 -2.64 7.69
C CYS A 164 -0.98 -1.94 9.03
N SER A 165 -0.75 -0.62 9.05
CA SER A 165 -0.60 0.17 10.29
C SER A 165 -1.76 -0.03 11.27
N VAL A 166 -2.97 -0.32 10.75
CA VAL A 166 -4.19 -0.54 11.55
C VAL A 166 -4.12 -1.75 12.47
N PHE A 167 -3.20 -2.68 12.20
CA PHE A 167 -3.01 -3.90 12.98
C PHE A 167 -1.94 -3.76 14.07
N TRP A 168 -1.25 -2.63 14.10
CA TRP A 168 -0.16 -2.38 15.01
C TRP A 168 -0.55 -1.34 16.06
N SER A 169 -0.01 -1.51 17.28
CA SER A 169 -0.18 -0.56 18.37
C SER A 169 1.16 -0.30 19.08
N PRO A 170 1.49 0.96 19.41
CA PRO A 170 2.75 1.31 20.05
C PRO A 170 2.91 0.76 21.47
N ASP A 171 1.80 0.50 22.17
CA ASP A 171 1.82 0.07 23.58
C ASP A 171 1.94 -1.45 23.77
N VAL A 172 1.91 -2.20 22.67
CA VAL A 172 1.99 -3.66 22.68
C VAL A 172 3.44 -4.08 22.45
N PRO A 173 4.12 -4.66 23.45
CA PRO A 173 5.48 -5.16 23.25
C PRO A 173 5.50 -6.42 22.38
N CYS A 174 6.66 -6.72 21.78
CA CYS A 174 6.86 -7.86 20.89
C CYS A 174 6.44 -9.21 21.49
N ASN A 175 6.58 -9.40 22.81
CA ASN A 175 6.18 -10.63 23.49
C ASN A 175 4.67 -10.75 23.74
N ARG A 176 3.89 -9.75 23.34
CA ARG A 176 2.42 -9.75 23.38
C ARG A 176 1.79 -9.53 22.00
N ALA A 177 2.60 -9.46 20.94
CA ALA A 177 2.14 -9.18 19.60
C ALA A 177 1.05 -10.16 19.13
N GLY A 178 1.19 -11.46 19.42
CA GLY A 178 0.18 -12.44 19.03
C GLY A 178 -1.12 -12.33 19.81
N ALA A 179 -1.07 -11.96 21.09
CA ALA A 179 -2.29 -11.71 21.86
C ALA A 179 -3.09 -10.50 21.31
N TRP A 180 -2.40 -9.54 20.69
CA TRP A 180 -3.02 -8.41 20.02
C TRP A 180 -3.55 -8.76 18.62
N ILE A 181 -2.75 -9.47 17.81
CA ILE A 181 -3.10 -9.77 16.42
C ILE A 181 -4.15 -10.88 16.31
N GLN A 182 -4.15 -11.88 17.20
CA GLN A 182 -4.99 -13.08 17.05
C GLN A 182 -6.49 -12.75 17.02
N PRO A 183 -7.05 -11.91 17.91
CA PRO A 183 -8.47 -11.54 17.82
C PRO A 183 -8.83 -10.81 16.53
N ILE A 184 -7.90 -10.02 15.98
CA ILE A 184 -8.08 -9.34 14.69
C ILE A 184 -8.14 -10.38 13.57
N ALA A 185 -7.23 -11.36 13.58
CA ALA A 185 -7.23 -12.46 12.62
C ALA A 185 -8.53 -13.28 12.69
N ASP A 186 -8.98 -13.64 13.89
CA ASP A 186 -10.20 -14.41 14.13
C ASP A 186 -11.46 -13.69 13.60
N MET A 187 -11.48 -12.35 13.66
CA MET A 187 -12.56 -11.53 13.10
C MET A 187 -12.49 -11.46 11.57
N LEU A 188 -11.32 -11.18 11.01
CA LEU A 188 -11.16 -10.91 9.58
C LEU A 188 -11.14 -12.17 8.71
N GLU A 189 -10.65 -13.28 9.24
CA GLU A 189 -10.56 -14.55 8.52
C GLU A 189 -11.91 -14.99 7.92
N PRO A 190 -13.01 -15.13 8.68
CA PRO A 190 -14.29 -15.55 8.10
C PRO A 190 -14.81 -14.55 7.06
N ILE A 191 -14.69 -13.24 7.29
CA ILE A 191 -15.12 -12.18 6.35
C ILE A 191 -14.40 -12.35 5.00
N ILE A 192 -13.09 -12.59 5.04
CA ILE A 192 -12.26 -12.79 3.84
C ILE A 192 -12.57 -14.14 3.18
N GLN A 193 -12.78 -15.20 3.96
CA GLN A 193 -13.11 -16.53 3.43
C GLN A 193 -14.47 -16.54 2.73
N ASP A 194 -15.46 -15.85 3.29
CA ASP A 194 -16.82 -15.69 2.74
C ASP A 194 -16.90 -14.69 1.59
N ASN A 195 -15.80 -13.99 1.29
CA ASN A 195 -15.71 -12.97 0.25
C ASN A 195 -16.64 -11.75 0.50
N ASP A 196 -16.92 -11.43 1.76
CA ASP A 196 -17.74 -10.28 2.14
C ASP A 196 -16.89 -9.00 2.19
N MET A 197 -16.57 -8.48 1.00
CA MET A 197 -15.72 -7.29 0.86
C MET A 197 -16.41 -6.01 1.35
N GLU A 198 -17.74 -5.98 1.35
CA GLU A 198 -18.52 -4.85 1.87
C GLU A 198 -18.39 -4.79 3.40
N LEU A 199 -18.55 -5.92 4.08
CA LEU A 199 -18.31 -6.01 5.52
C LEU A 199 -16.85 -5.73 5.85
N LEU A 200 -15.88 -6.22 5.07
CA LEU A 200 -14.46 -5.90 5.27
C LEU A 200 -14.20 -4.39 5.20
N ALA A 201 -14.73 -3.71 4.18
CA ALA A 201 -14.58 -2.27 4.04
C ALA A 201 -15.25 -1.51 5.21
N SER A 202 -16.39 -2.01 5.67
CA SER A 202 -17.12 -1.45 6.82
C SER A 202 -16.35 -1.61 8.12
N VAL A 203 -15.79 -2.80 8.39
CA VAL A 203 -14.92 -3.04 9.55
C VAL A 203 -13.70 -2.14 9.49
N MET A 204 -13.13 -1.90 8.31
CA MET A 204 -11.92 -1.07 8.16
C MET A 204 -12.19 0.44 8.15
N SER A 205 -13.45 0.87 8.29
CA SER A 205 -13.81 2.29 8.20
C SER A 205 -13.32 3.13 9.38
N PHE A 206 -12.89 2.52 10.49
CA PHE A 206 -12.39 3.24 11.67
C PHE A 206 -11.03 3.93 11.43
N SER A 207 -10.29 3.49 10.41
CA SER A 207 -8.92 3.95 10.17
C SER A 207 -8.86 5.19 9.27
N PRO A 208 -7.86 6.08 9.46
CA PRO A 208 -7.48 7.09 8.46
C PRO A 208 -7.15 6.49 7.08
N MET A 209 -6.78 5.21 7.02
CA MET A 209 -6.53 4.45 5.79
C MET A 209 -7.80 3.84 5.19
N SER A 210 -8.98 4.13 5.74
CA SER A 210 -10.27 3.60 5.27
C SER A 210 -10.53 3.82 3.78
N PRO A 211 -10.17 4.94 3.11
CA PRO A 211 -10.38 5.05 1.67
C PRO A 211 -9.58 4.01 0.88
N LEU A 212 -8.35 3.71 1.30
CA LEU A 212 -7.52 2.71 0.63
C LEU A 212 -7.99 1.29 0.93
N TRP A 213 -8.50 1.02 2.14
CA TRP A 213 -9.16 -0.25 2.44
C TRP A 213 -10.43 -0.46 1.60
N LEU A 214 -11.24 0.58 1.42
CA LEU A 214 -12.38 0.56 0.49
C LEU A 214 -11.90 0.31 -0.94
N GLY A 215 -10.84 0.99 -1.38
CA GLY A 215 -10.25 0.77 -2.70
C GLY A 215 -9.77 -0.68 -2.91
N LEU A 216 -9.17 -1.28 -1.89
CA LEU A 216 -8.74 -2.68 -1.89
C LEU A 216 -9.93 -3.64 -1.98
N ALA A 217 -10.99 -3.38 -1.21
CA ALA A 217 -12.23 -4.15 -1.20
C ALA A 217 -12.96 -4.09 -2.55
N ILE A 218 -13.00 -2.91 -3.19
CA ILE A 218 -13.58 -2.71 -4.53
C ILE A 218 -12.86 -3.55 -5.59
N CYS A 219 -11.55 -3.72 -5.47
CA CYS A 219 -10.76 -4.58 -6.39
C CYS A 219 -10.92 -6.10 -6.12
N GLY A 220 -11.76 -6.47 -5.15
CA GLY A 220 -12.19 -7.82 -4.85
C GLY A 220 -11.16 -8.67 -4.11
N ARG A 221 -11.58 -9.89 -3.74
CA ARG A 221 -10.74 -10.86 -3.04
C ARG A 221 -9.73 -11.50 -3.98
N ARG A 222 -8.57 -10.86 -4.09
CA ARG A 222 -7.42 -11.38 -4.84
C ARG A 222 -6.17 -11.36 -3.94
N THR A 223 -5.01 -11.57 -4.56
CA THR A 223 -3.70 -11.81 -3.92
C THR A 223 -3.35 -10.82 -2.81
N ALA A 224 -3.86 -9.58 -2.87
CA ALA A 224 -3.58 -8.55 -1.88
C ALA A 224 -4.19 -8.82 -0.50
N ILE A 225 -5.47 -9.17 -0.46
CA ILE A 225 -6.18 -9.47 0.79
C ILE A 225 -5.64 -10.77 1.41
N ASN A 226 -5.22 -11.73 0.58
CA ASN A 226 -4.65 -12.99 1.05
C ASN A 226 -3.29 -12.84 1.74
N TRP A 227 -2.43 -11.88 1.32
CA TRP A 227 -1.16 -11.70 2.04
C TRP A 227 -1.38 -11.02 3.38
N ILE A 228 -2.36 -10.11 3.50
CA ILE A 228 -2.74 -9.48 4.78
C ILE A 228 -3.11 -10.57 5.79
N LEU A 229 -4.00 -11.50 5.41
CA LEU A 229 -4.40 -12.59 6.31
C LEU A 229 -3.20 -13.46 6.72
N ARG A 230 -2.25 -13.72 5.81
CA ARG A 230 -1.02 -14.47 6.13
C ARG A 230 -0.07 -13.68 7.05
N SER A 231 0.01 -12.36 6.88
CA SER A 231 0.75 -11.49 7.77
C SER A 231 0.14 -11.49 9.18
N LEU A 232 -1.18 -11.48 9.31
CA LEU A 232 -1.86 -11.54 10.61
C LEU A 232 -1.70 -12.93 11.28
N THR A 233 -1.98 -14.00 10.55
CA THR A 233 -2.03 -15.36 11.13
C THR A 233 -0.66 -15.98 11.40
N LYS A 234 0.39 -15.55 10.69
CA LYS A 234 1.72 -16.18 10.78
C LYS A 234 2.84 -15.21 11.08
N LEU A 235 2.54 -13.92 11.23
CA LEU A 235 3.55 -12.86 11.19
C LEU A 235 4.48 -13.04 9.98
N HIS A 236 3.92 -13.50 8.86
CA HIS A 236 4.74 -13.84 7.70
C HIS A 236 5.37 -12.57 7.16
N ASP A 237 6.69 -12.64 7.02
CA ASP A 237 7.47 -11.55 6.48
C ASP A 237 7.19 -11.38 4.98
N TYR A 238 6.31 -10.44 4.65
CA TYR A 238 6.09 -9.98 3.29
C TYR A 238 6.69 -8.58 3.14
N PRO A 239 7.46 -8.30 2.06
CA PRO A 239 8.03 -6.97 1.83
C PRO A 239 7.00 -5.83 1.84
N LEU A 240 5.75 -6.12 1.46
CA LEU A 240 4.63 -5.17 1.45
C LEU A 240 3.96 -5.00 2.82
N SER A 241 4.33 -5.80 3.82
CA SER A 241 3.85 -5.72 5.21
C SER A 241 4.89 -5.19 6.19
N ARG A 242 6.17 -5.15 5.78
CA ARG A 242 7.27 -4.66 6.62
C ARG A 242 7.10 -3.16 6.91
N PRO A 243 7.20 -2.72 8.17
CA PRO A 243 7.22 -1.31 8.48
C PRO A 243 8.29 -0.56 7.69
N ASN A 244 7.98 0.65 7.25
CA ASN A 244 8.90 1.47 6.48
C ASN A 244 8.85 2.92 6.98
N ILE A 245 9.99 3.43 7.47
CA ILE A 245 10.10 4.78 8.02
C ILE A 245 9.69 5.84 6.98
N ASN A 246 10.03 5.65 5.70
CA ASN A 246 9.60 6.57 4.64
C ASN A 246 8.09 6.54 4.46
N ALA A 247 7.47 5.37 4.61
CA ALA A 247 6.02 5.24 4.53
C ALA A 247 5.32 5.98 5.67
N ALA A 248 5.83 5.84 6.90
CA ALA A 248 5.29 6.55 8.05
C ALA A 248 5.45 8.07 7.91
N VAL A 249 6.59 8.53 7.41
CA VAL A 249 6.84 9.95 7.13
C VAL A 249 5.91 10.49 6.04
N TRP A 250 5.70 9.73 4.95
CA TRP A 250 4.89 10.19 3.82
C TRP A 250 3.41 10.22 4.14
N THR A 251 2.91 9.21 4.85
CA THR A 251 1.49 9.04 5.13
C THR A 251 1.06 9.61 6.48
N GLY A 252 2.02 9.90 7.36
CA GLY A 252 1.76 10.27 8.74
C GLY A 252 1.34 9.09 9.64
N MET A 253 1.34 7.86 9.12
CA MET A 253 0.92 6.67 9.87
C MET A 253 2.12 5.90 10.41
N ALA A 254 2.28 5.88 11.73
CA ALA A 254 3.25 5.02 12.39
C ALA A 254 2.90 3.54 12.16
N GLN A 255 3.93 2.73 11.89
CA GLN A 255 3.85 1.30 11.61
C GLN A 255 4.78 0.49 12.54
N SER A 256 5.66 1.19 13.25
CA SER A 256 6.65 0.63 14.15
C SER A 256 6.98 1.61 15.27
N PHE A 257 7.53 1.10 16.37
CA PHE A 257 8.17 1.93 17.39
C PHE A 257 9.32 2.79 16.82
N MET A 258 9.87 2.40 15.67
CA MET A 258 10.86 3.17 14.90
C MET A 258 10.30 4.47 14.31
N ASP A 259 8.98 4.62 14.20
CA ASP A 259 8.35 5.82 13.66
C ASP A 259 8.01 6.85 14.76
N LEU A 260 8.06 6.42 16.02
CA LEU A 260 7.74 7.25 17.19
C LEU A 260 8.96 8.04 17.67
N GLY A 261 8.75 9.16 18.36
CA GLY A 261 9.87 9.84 19.04
C GLY A 261 10.42 9.00 20.21
N PRO A 262 11.66 9.27 20.67
CA PRO A 262 12.14 8.67 21.92
C PRO A 262 11.19 9.01 23.06
N SER A 263 11.01 8.08 24.00
CA SER A 263 10.07 8.24 25.11
C SER A 263 10.49 9.33 26.12
N GLY A 264 11.74 9.80 25.99
CA GLY A 264 12.34 10.78 26.90
C GLY A 264 12.98 10.14 28.12
N PRO A 265 13.69 10.93 28.95
CA PRO A 265 14.38 10.42 30.13
C PRO A 265 13.38 9.89 31.16
N SER A 266 13.66 8.71 31.69
CA SER A 266 12.87 8.11 32.77
C SER A 266 13.16 8.73 34.12
N ALA A 267 12.16 8.76 35.00
CA ALA A 267 12.31 9.22 36.37
C ALA A 267 13.31 8.37 37.19
N ASP A 268 13.46 7.10 36.85
CA ASP A 268 14.40 6.16 37.49
C ASP A 268 15.78 6.11 36.82
N GLY A 269 16.04 6.95 35.81
CA GLY A 269 17.30 6.99 35.07
C GLY A 269 17.52 5.81 34.11
N THR A 270 16.57 4.88 33.96
CA THR A 270 16.67 3.76 33.02
C THR A 270 16.14 4.15 31.64
N VAL A 271 16.63 3.50 30.60
CA VAL A 271 16.30 3.79 29.19
C VAL A 271 15.42 2.66 28.64
N PRO A 272 14.28 2.96 27.98
CA PRO A 272 13.48 1.92 27.32
C PRO A 272 14.30 1.18 26.27
N ARG A 273 14.16 -0.14 26.17
CA ARG A 273 14.87 -0.91 25.13
C ARG A 273 14.50 -0.46 23.71
N ALA A 274 13.30 0.09 23.52
CA ALA A 274 12.86 0.64 22.24
C ALA A 274 13.71 1.86 21.85
N ASP A 275 13.98 2.76 22.81
CA ASP A 275 14.85 3.92 22.59
C ASP A 275 16.30 3.50 22.35
N VAL A 276 16.79 2.48 23.08
CA VAL A 276 18.11 1.90 22.82
C VAL A 276 18.19 1.35 21.39
N TRP A 277 17.21 0.55 20.95
CA TRP A 277 17.18 0.01 19.59
C TRP A 277 17.21 1.15 18.55
N ARG A 278 16.39 2.19 18.72
CA ARG A 278 16.39 3.37 17.85
C ARG A 278 17.78 3.99 17.75
N MET A 279 18.44 4.21 18.89
CA MET A 279 19.80 4.75 18.90
C MET A 279 20.80 3.84 18.17
N ARG A 280 20.69 2.51 18.32
CA ARG A 280 21.56 1.59 17.56
C ARG A 280 21.42 1.79 16.05
N HIS A 281 20.21 2.04 15.57
CA HIS A 281 19.97 2.32 14.16
C HIS A 281 20.45 3.70 13.73
N ASP A 282 20.13 4.74 14.50
CA ASP A 282 20.57 6.11 14.24
C ASP A 282 22.11 6.21 14.17
N PHE A 283 22.79 5.40 14.99
CA PHE A 283 24.25 5.33 15.10
C PHE A 283 24.83 4.03 14.53
N SER A 284 24.16 3.41 13.54
CA SER A 284 24.62 2.13 12.96
C SER A 284 26.05 2.21 12.42
N HIS A 285 26.46 3.38 11.93
CA HIS A 285 27.81 3.66 11.44
C HIS A 285 28.93 3.60 12.51
N LEU A 286 28.58 3.58 13.81
CA LEU A 286 29.53 3.40 14.90
C LEU A 286 29.86 1.92 15.15
N TYR A 287 29.07 1.00 14.59
CA TYR A 287 29.30 -0.43 14.68
C TYR A 287 30.21 -0.91 13.54
N SER A 288 30.99 -1.97 13.79
CA SER A 288 31.91 -2.53 12.79
C SER A 288 31.22 -3.32 11.68
N ASP A 289 29.94 -3.64 11.83
CA ASP A 289 29.14 -4.38 10.88
C ASP A 289 27.79 -3.68 10.61
N GLU A 290 27.00 -4.26 9.73
CA GLU A 290 25.71 -3.70 9.31
C GLU A 290 24.53 -4.14 10.20
N THR A 291 24.80 -4.65 11.41
CA THR A 291 23.79 -5.24 12.31
C THR A 291 22.59 -4.32 12.51
N PHE A 292 22.83 -3.03 12.74
CA PHE A 292 21.75 -2.06 13.00
C PHE A 292 21.48 -1.13 11.81
N SER A 293 21.98 -1.45 10.61
CA SER A 293 21.74 -0.64 9.41
C SER A 293 20.30 -0.74 8.89
N TYR A 294 19.58 -1.79 9.26
CA TYR A 294 18.19 -2.03 8.84
C TYR A 294 17.26 -2.05 10.05
N THR A 295 16.06 -1.49 9.89
CA THR A 295 14.97 -1.56 10.87
C THR A 295 14.55 -3.00 11.13
N PRO A 296 13.96 -3.30 12.31
CA PRO A 296 13.47 -4.65 12.56
C PRO A 296 12.35 -4.99 11.57
N PRO A 297 12.17 -6.29 11.22
CA PRO A 297 11.17 -6.70 10.23
C PRO A 297 9.73 -6.49 10.70
N TYR A 298 9.52 -6.35 12.02
CA TYR A 298 8.22 -6.10 12.65
C TYR A 298 8.24 -4.83 13.47
N GLY A 299 7.06 -4.20 13.61
CA GLY A 299 6.92 -2.91 14.26
C GLY A 299 6.89 -2.94 15.79
N TRP A 300 6.89 -4.13 16.40
CA TRP A 300 6.62 -4.31 17.83
C TRP A 300 7.84 -3.92 18.69
N PRO A 301 7.68 -3.02 19.69
CA PRO A 301 8.77 -2.59 20.54
C PRO A 301 9.33 -3.72 21.41
N PRO A 302 10.64 -3.74 21.67
CA PRO A 302 11.22 -4.61 22.69
C PRO A 302 10.69 -4.24 24.07
N PHE A 303 10.32 -5.26 24.86
CA PHE A 303 9.90 -5.05 26.24
C PHE A 303 11.09 -4.75 27.16
N GLY A 304 10.80 -4.00 28.22
CA GLY A 304 11.72 -3.75 29.32
C GLY A 304 12.62 -2.53 29.12
N ARG A 305 13.54 -2.37 30.06
CA ARG A 305 14.39 -1.17 30.22
C ARG A 305 15.83 -1.61 30.48
N MET A 306 16.77 -0.71 30.25
CA MET A 306 18.21 -0.91 30.49
C MET A 306 18.76 0.20 31.36
N ARG A 307 19.71 -0.13 32.23
CA ARG A 307 20.47 0.90 32.94
C ARG A 307 21.52 1.49 32.00
N PRO A 308 21.90 2.77 32.14
CA PRO A 308 22.90 3.40 31.27
C PRO A 308 24.23 2.64 31.18
N GLU A 309 24.65 1.99 32.27
CA GLU A 309 25.86 1.17 32.34
C GLU A 309 25.77 -0.15 31.56
N ASP A 310 24.55 -0.63 31.29
CA ASP A 310 24.28 -1.87 30.53
C ASP A 310 24.19 -1.60 29.00
N ILE A 311 24.20 -0.32 28.58
CA ILE A 311 24.11 0.10 27.17
C ILE A 311 25.50 0.13 26.54
N GLU A 312 25.62 -0.27 25.27
CA GLU A 312 26.89 -0.38 24.55
C GLU A 312 27.65 0.95 24.47
N LEU A 313 28.99 0.88 24.48
CA LEU A 313 29.85 2.06 24.57
C LEU A 313 29.71 2.98 23.36
N GLU A 314 29.44 2.41 22.19
CA GLU A 314 29.21 3.07 20.91
C GLU A 314 28.11 4.13 21.02
N ILE A 315 27.02 3.82 21.73
CA ILE A 315 25.84 4.70 21.82
C ILE A 315 25.64 5.32 23.20
N ARG A 316 26.37 4.88 24.24
CA ARG A 316 26.23 5.40 25.61
C ARG A 316 26.47 6.91 25.69
N GLY A 317 27.37 7.45 24.88
CA GLY A 317 27.62 8.90 24.80
C GLY A 317 26.45 9.70 24.22
N HIS A 318 25.52 9.04 23.53
CA HIS A 318 24.39 9.66 22.86
C HIS A 318 23.09 9.65 23.68
N LEU A 319 23.07 9.05 24.87
CA LEU A 319 21.89 9.03 25.76
C LEU A 319 21.40 10.42 26.16
N ALA A 320 22.31 11.40 26.22
CA ALA A 320 21.98 12.79 26.55
C ALA A 320 21.67 13.65 25.32
N CYS A 321 21.80 13.11 24.12
CA CYS A 321 21.55 13.84 22.88
C CYS A 321 20.06 13.82 22.50
N SER A 322 19.63 14.80 21.72
CA SER A 322 18.29 14.86 21.14
C SER A 322 18.37 14.78 19.62
N HIS A 323 18.77 13.62 19.11
CA HIS A 323 18.84 13.37 17.67
C HIS A 323 17.45 13.02 17.13
N GLU A 324 17.10 13.56 15.97
CA GLU A 324 15.86 13.26 15.27
C GLU A 324 16.08 13.21 13.76
N TRP A 325 15.44 12.25 13.10
CA TRP A 325 15.39 12.21 11.65
C TRP A 325 14.32 13.19 11.16
N LYS A 326 14.73 14.12 10.29
CA LYS A 326 13.81 15.01 9.58
C LYS A 326 13.75 14.62 8.13
N TYR A 327 12.53 14.45 7.65
CA TYR A 327 12.30 14.41 6.22
C TYR A 327 12.79 15.71 5.58
N SER A 328 13.47 15.57 4.44
CA SER A 328 13.98 16.71 3.69
C SER A 328 13.16 16.93 2.42
N HIS A 329 13.27 16.00 1.48
CA HIS A 329 12.61 16.06 0.18
C HIS A 329 12.69 14.68 -0.48
N TRP A 330 12.06 14.56 -1.64
CA TRP A 330 12.29 13.48 -2.58
C TRP A 330 12.66 14.05 -3.95
N THR A 331 13.35 13.24 -4.75
CA THR A 331 13.88 13.67 -6.04
C THR A 331 13.31 12.82 -7.16
N TRP A 332 12.78 13.47 -8.19
CA TRP A 332 12.34 12.81 -9.40
C TRP A 332 13.56 12.35 -10.20
N SER A 333 13.77 11.04 -10.29
CA SER A 333 14.96 10.47 -10.94
C SER A 333 15.14 10.87 -12.41
N TYR A 334 14.07 11.24 -13.10
CA TYR A 334 14.12 11.63 -14.52
C TYR A 334 14.44 13.11 -14.75
N SER A 335 13.89 14.02 -13.94
CA SER A 335 14.12 15.47 -14.09
C SER A 335 15.20 16.01 -13.16
N GLY A 336 15.53 15.27 -12.09
CA GLY A 336 16.37 15.76 -10.99
C GLY A 336 15.68 16.81 -10.11
N GLU A 337 14.41 17.11 -10.38
CA GLU A 337 13.64 18.07 -9.60
C GLU A 337 13.36 17.50 -8.21
N THR A 338 13.46 18.36 -7.20
CA THR A 338 13.15 18.03 -5.83
C THR A 338 11.77 18.55 -5.47
N ASP A 339 11.03 17.77 -4.71
CA ASP A 339 9.71 18.11 -4.20
C ASP A 339 9.73 17.89 -2.68
N ALA A 340 9.15 18.82 -1.93
CA ALA A 340 9.17 18.79 -0.46
C ALA A 340 8.13 17.81 0.14
N GLY A 341 7.44 17.04 -0.68
CA GLY A 341 6.35 16.17 -0.30
C GLY A 341 5.15 16.94 0.27
N LEU A 342 4.19 16.20 0.86
CA LEU A 342 3.04 16.78 1.57
C LEU A 342 3.40 17.33 2.96
N PHE A 343 4.57 17.93 3.16
CA PHE A 343 4.90 18.65 4.40
C PHE A 343 4.08 19.96 4.55
N SER A 344 2.81 19.96 4.17
CA SER A 344 1.81 20.92 4.59
C SER A 344 1.18 20.45 5.91
N LYS A 345 1.82 20.80 7.03
CA LYS A 345 1.27 21.15 8.37
C LYS A 345 0.06 20.42 9.00
N GLY A 346 -0.48 19.33 8.46
CA GLY A 346 -1.78 18.82 8.90
C GLY A 346 -2.03 17.32 8.79
N MET A 347 -1.05 16.51 8.37
CA MET A 347 -1.26 15.06 8.17
C MET A 347 -0.51 14.18 9.17
N ARG A 348 -0.02 14.74 10.29
CA ARG A 348 0.17 13.90 11.47
C ARG A 348 -1.21 13.65 12.04
N VAL A 349 -1.84 12.56 11.60
CA VAL A 349 -2.86 11.95 12.43
C VAL A 349 -2.09 11.47 13.65
N HIS A 350 -2.05 12.31 14.69
CA HIS A 350 -1.93 11.76 16.01
C HIS A 350 -3.05 10.72 16.09
N HIS A 351 -2.73 9.51 16.57
CA HIS A 351 -3.75 8.72 17.22
C HIS A 351 -4.33 9.64 18.29
N SER A 352 -5.37 10.40 17.96
CA SER A 352 -6.31 10.74 18.99
C SER A 352 -6.82 9.37 19.36
N ASP A 353 -6.41 8.90 20.53
CA ASP A 353 -7.41 8.40 21.46
C ASP A 353 -8.53 9.43 21.43
N GLN A 354 -9.42 9.34 20.45
CA GLN A 354 -10.79 9.66 20.74
C GLN A 354 -11.07 8.65 21.83
N ASP A 355 -10.95 9.14 23.06
CA ASP A 355 -11.61 8.64 24.24
C ASP A 355 -13.04 8.32 23.79
N LEU A 356 -13.22 7.12 23.25
CA LEU A 356 -14.50 6.46 23.17
C LEU A 356 -14.83 6.22 24.63
N THR A 357 -15.38 7.26 25.25
CA THR A 357 -16.11 7.23 26.51
C THR A 357 -17.42 6.44 26.34
N ALA A 358 -17.41 5.42 25.49
CA ALA A 358 -18.32 4.31 25.60
C ALA A 358 -17.78 3.49 26.77
N VAL A 359 -18.60 3.40 27.83
CA VAL A 359 -18.45 2.34 28.83
C VAL A 359 -18.68 1.03 28.08
N GLU A 360 -17.66 0.54 27.40
CA GLU A 360 -17.62 -0.81 26.91
C GLU A 360 -17.39 -1.66 28.15
N THR A 361 -18.39 -2.49 28.45
CA THR A 361 -18.23 -3.63 29.35
C THR A 361 -16.93 -4.32 28.93
N GLU A 362 -15.93 -4.37 29.81
CA GLU A 362 -14.71 -5.16 29.60
C GLU A 362 -15.10 -6.64 29.48
N GLU A 363 -15.64 -7.04 28.34
CA GLU A 363 -15.67 -8.43 27.93
C GLU A 363 -14.25 -8.77 27.52
N ASN A 364 -13.60 -9.59 28.35
CA ASN A 364 -12.32 -10.19 27.99
C ASN A 364 -12.52 -10.96 26.68
N LEU A 365 -12.00 -10.44 25.57
CA LEU A 365 -11.93 -11.19 24.33
C LEU A 365 -11.09 -12.45 24.58
N GLU A 366 -11.73 -13.61 24.54
CA GLU A 366 -11.04 -14.89 24.64
C GLU A 366 -10.21 -15.12 23.37
N ILE A 367 -8.91 -15.34 23.55
CA ILE A 367 -8.01 -15.76 22.47
C ILE A 367 -8.35 -17.21 22.13
N ARG A 368 -8.91 -17.45 20.93
CA ARG A 368 -9.32 -18.80 20.52
C ARG A 368 -8.13 -19.72 20.27
N ASP A 369 -7.10 -19.21 19.61
CA ASP A 369 -5.87 -19.95 19.31
C ASP A 369 -4.68 -19.39 20.10
N VAL A 370 -4.55 -19.87 21.34
CA VAL A 370 -3.46 -19.47 22.25
C VAL A 370 -2.10 -19.91 21.71
N GLU A 371 -2.02 -21.05 21.02
CA GLU A 371 -0.76 -21.57 20.48
C GLU A 371 -0.26 -20.69 19.33
N ALA A 372 -1.15 -20.30 18.40
CA ALA A 372 -0.83 -19.34 17.34
C ALA A 372 -0.40 -17.98 17.91
N ALA A 373 -1.10 -17.47 18.93
CA ALA A 373 -0.74 -16.21 19.58
C ALA A 373 0.65 -16.27 20.25
N LEU A 374 1.00 -17.41 20.86
CA LEU A 374 2.34 -17.62 21.44
C LEU A 374 3.42 -17.67 20.35
N GLU A 375 3.17 -18.39 19.25
CA GLU A 375 4.11 -18.49 18.14
C GLU A 375 4.36 -17.14 17.44
N ILE A 376 3.32 -16.33 17.24
CA ILE A 376 3.46 -14.97 16.71
C ILE A 376 4.30 -14.10 17.65
N SER A 377 4.03 -14.15 18.95
CA SER A 377 4.77 -13.37 19.96
C SER A 377 6.23 -13.83 20.08
N HIS A 378 6.47 -15.13 19.93
CA HIS A 378 7.80 -15.71 19.88
C HIS A 378 8.59 -15.19 18.68
N ARG A 379 8.03 -15.27 17.46
CA ARG A 379 8.66 -14.74 16.24
C ARG A 379 8.94 -13.25 16.31
N ALA A 380 7.98 -12.47 16.81
CA ALA A 380 8.19 -11.03 17.00
C ALA A 380 9.33 -10.77 17.99
N THR A 381 9.41 -11.53 19.07
CA THR A 381 10.45 -11.39 20.09
C THR A 381 11.82 -11.79 19.56
N GLU A 382 11.94 -12.95 18.90
CA GLU A 382 13.19 -13.39 18.26
C GLU A 382 13.69 -12.36 17.26
N ALA A 383 12.81 -11.83 16.41
CA ALA A 383 13.19 -10.84 15.40
C ALA A 383 13.53 -9.46 15.97
N THR A 384 12.99 -9.08 17.13
CA THR A 384 13.34 -7.80 17.78
C THR A 384 14.61 -7.93 18.64
N PHE A 385 14.83 -9.10 19.25
CA PHE A 385 15.97 -9.40 20.12
C PHE A 385 17.06 -10.25 19.45
N TRP A 386 17.04 -10.38 18.12
CA TRP A 386 17.97 -11.26 17.41
C TRP A 386 19.44 -10.99 17.77
N TRP A 387 19.79 -9.72 17.98
CA TRP A 387 21.11 -9.22 18.38
C TRP A 387 21.55 -9.64 19.79
N CYS A 388 20.64 -10.07 20.66
CA CYS A 388 20.96 -10.60 21.98
C CYS A 388 21.49 -12.03 21.93
N SER A 389 21.25 -12.76 20.83
CA SER A 389 21.59 -14.19 20.72
C SER A 389 23.09 -14.44 20.80
N ASP A 390 23.88 -13.42 20.50
CA ASP A 390 25.34 -13.36 20.48
C ASP A 390 25.92 -12.66 21.72
N GLN A 391 25.07 -12.03 22.54
CA GLN A 391 25.41 -11.27 23.74
C GLN A 391 25.22 -12.06 25.05
N VAL A 392 24.69 -13.28 24.99
CA VAL A 392 24.79 -14.21 26.13
C VAL A 392 26.28 -14.44 26.39
N GLU A 393 26.73 -14.10 27.60
CA GLU A 393 28.06 -14.49 28.09
C GLU A 393 28.33 -15.95 27.68
N LYS A 394 29.55 -16.22 27.19
CA LYS A 394 30.10 -17.58 27.03
C LYS A 394 29.94 -18.34 28.35
N GLY A 395 28.78 -18.96 28.57
CA GLY A 395 28.40 -19.46 29.90
C GLY A 395 27.04 -20.14 29.93
N PHE A 396 26.06 -19.71 29.14
CA PHE A 396 24.81 -20.45 28.96
C PHE A 396 24.85 -21.26 27.66
N GLY A 397 25.08 -22.56 27.80
CA GLY A 397 25.14 -23.51 26.69
C GLY A 397 23.79 -23.59 25.98
N GLY A 398 23.77 -23.16 24.72
CA GLY A 398 22.63 -23.27 23.82
C GLY A 398 22.62 -22.12 22.82
N THR A 399 23.40 -22.22 21.75
CA THR A 399 23.35 -21.30 20.61
C THR A 399 21.96 -21.38 19.98
N ILE A 400 21.11 -20.38 20.19
CA ILE A 400 19.98 -20.14 19.29
C ILE A 400 20.57 -19.47 18.05
N VAL A 401 20.37 -20.13 16.92
CA VAL A 401 21.02 -19.88 15.63
C VAL A 401 20.77 -18.42 15.19
N PRO A 402 21.79 -17.65 14.80
CA PRO A 402 21.56 -16.34 14.20
C PRO A 402 20.96 -16.51 12.81
N HIS A 403 19.70 -16.13 12.62
CA HIS A 403 19.22 -15.73 11.30
C HIS A 403 19.57 -14.25 11.11
N ARG A 404 20.64 -14.01 10.36
CA ARG A 404 20.92 -12.71 9.75
C ARG A 404 19.73 -12.34 8.86
N PHE A 405 19.02 -11.27 9.16
CA PHE A 405 18.29 -10.52 8.14
C PHE A 405 19.30 -9.66 7.37
N GLY A 406 20.05 -10.28 6.47
CA GLY A 406 20.81 -9.58 5.43
C GLY A 406 19.90 -9.23 4.24
N HIS A 407 20.41 -8.45 3.29
CA HIS A 407 19.77 -8.28 1.98
C HIS A 407 19.32 -9.63 1.42
N ASP A 408 18.16 -9.67 0.74
CA ASP A 408 17.69 -10.84 -0.02
C ASP A 408 18.80 -11.32 -0.97
N GLU A 409 19.66 -12.23 -0.51
CA GLU A 409 20.62 -12.90 -1.38
C GLU A 409 19.94 -14.09 -2.03
N ALA A 410 19.85 -13.97 -3.35
CA ALA A 410 19.34 -14.97 -4.26
C ALA A 410 19.98 -16.36 -4.04
N VAL A 411 19.18 -17.38 -4.36
CA VAL A 411 19.61 -18.76 -4.61
C VAL A 411 20.96 -18.76 -5.36
N LYS A 412 22.02 -19.26 -4.70
CA LYS A 412 23.39 -19.22 -5.24
C LYS A 412 23.54 -19.98 -6.56
N ASP A 413 24.07 -19.23 -7.52
CA ASP A 413 25.03 -19.57 -8.58
C ASP A 413 24.81 -20.81 -9.45
N LYS A 414 24.20 -20.58 -10.61
CA LYS A 414 24.93 -20.85 -11.85
C LYS A 414 25.43 -19.51 -12.38
N LYS A 415 26.77 -19.38 -12.46
CA LYS A 415 27.50 -18.21 -12.98
C LYS A 415 26.75 -17.55 -14.15
N VAL A 416 26.23 -16.35 -13.92
CA VAL A 416 25.86 -15.43 -14.99
C VAL A 416 26.50 -14.10 -14.63
N GLU A 417 27.33 -13.60 -15.54
CA GLU A 417 27.96 -12.29 -15.46
C GLU A 417 26.93 -11.22 -15.12
N VAL A 418 27.25 -10.42 -14.10
CA VAL A 418 26.51 -9.22 -13.73
C VAL A 418 26.56 -8.25 -14.91
N LYS A 419 25.43 -8.10 -15.59
CA LYS A 419 25.14 -6.97 -16.47
C LYS A 419 24.00 -6.16 -15.86
N GLU A 420 24.29 -4.88 -15.72
CA GLU A 420 23.45 -3.80 -15.20
C GLU A 420 21.93 -3.99 -15.37
N ALA A 421 21.19 -3.69 -14.30
CA ALA A 421 19.79 -3.24 -14.25
C ALA A 421 18.88 -3.69 -15.42
N ARG A 422 18.61 -4.99 -15.53
CA ARG A 422 17.76 -5.57 -16.59
C ARG A 422 16.26 -5.58 -16.34
N PHE A 423 15.72 -4.86 -15.36
CA PHE A 423 14.26 -4.74 -15.23
C PHE A 423 13.65 -4.10 -16.49
N PHE A 424 14.29 -3.04 -17.01
CA PHE A 424 13.86 -2.38 -18.25
C PHE A 424 14.05 -3.26 -19.50
N GLU A 425 15.14 -4.04 -19.61
CA GLU A 425 15.39 -4.91 -20.76
C GLU A 425 14.48 -6.15 -20.79
N ALA A 426 14.22 -6.77 -19.64
CA ALA A 426 13.32 -7.92 -19.52
C ALA A 426 11.86 -7.53 -19.83
N TRP A 427 11.46 -6.31 -19.44
CA TRP A 427 10.17 -5.72 -19.80
C TRP A 427 10.00 -5.55 -21.32
N PHE A 428 11.06 -5.15 -22.03
CA PHE A 428 11.06 -5.03 -23.48
C PHE A 428 10.93 -6.39 -24.20
N GLU A 429 11.56 -7.46 -23.71
CA GLU A 429 11.46 -8.81 -24.29
C GLU A 429 10.04 -9.37 -24.22
N THR A 430 9.30 -9.13 -23.13
CA THR A 430 7.88 -9.56 -23.02
C THR A 430 6.95 -8.87 -24.02
N THR A 431 7.28 -7.66 -24.50
CA THR A 431 6.49 -6.95 -25.52
C THR A 431 6.69 -7.47 -26.94
N LYS A 432 7.74 -8.28 -27.20
CA LYS A 432 7.96 -8.91 -28.51
C LYS A 432 7.02 -10.09 -28.76
N TYR A 433 6.51 -10.74 -27.71
CA TYR A 433 5.63 -11.91 -27.81
C TYR A 433 4.14 -11.59 -28.01
N THR A 434 3.74 -10.31 -28.02
CA THR A 434 2.34 -9.88 -28.20
C THR A 434 2.05 -9.25 -29.57
N ARG A 435 2.94 -9.35 -30.56
CA ARG A 435 2.59 -8.99 -31.95
C ARG A 435 1.71 -10.10 -32.57
N PRO A 436 0.55 -9.78 -33.17
CA PRO A 436 -0.15 -10.75 -34.00
C PRO A 436 0.77 -11.15 -35.16
N ARG A 437 0.98 -12.47 -35.36
CA ARG A 437 1.58 -12.97 -36.59
C ARG A 437 0.63 -12.61 -37.74
N LEU A 438 0.93 -11.55 -38.47
CA LEU A 438 0.35 -11.31 -39.79
C LEU A 438 0.79 -12.47 -40.68
N SER A 439 -0.14 -13.39 -40.94
CA SER A 439 -0.03 -14.41 -41.97
C SER A 439 0.04 -13.73 -43.33
N MET A 440 1.24 -13.55 -43.88
CA MET A 440 1.41 -13.39 -45.32
C MET A 440 1.20 -14.76 -45.98
N LYS A 441 -0.01 -14.98 -46.50
CA LYS A 441 -0.23 -15.89 -47.64
C LYS A 441 -0.20 -15.05 -48.91
N ALA A 442 0.66 -15.43 -49.84
CA ALA A 442 0.30 -15.41 -51.25
C ALA A 442 -0.53 -16.66 -51.54
#